data_AF-A0A1F5FFQ7-F1
#
_entry.id   AF-A0A1F5FFQ7-F1
#
_cell.length_a   1.000
_cell.length_b   1.000
_cell.length_c   1.000
_cell.angle_alpha   90.00
_cell.angle_beta   90.00
_cell.angle_gamma   90.00
#
_symmetry.space_group_name_H-M   'P 1'
#
loop_
_entity.id
_entity.type
_entity.pdbx_description
1 polymer ?
#
loop_
_entity_poly.entity_id
_entity_poly.type
_entity_poly.pdbx_seq_one_letter_code
_entity_poly.pdbx_strand_id
1 'polypeptide(L)'
;MADTYIFINGESYGPLSVSEIKKWAEEGRLGPDDQVWIAARNEWVLARNVAQFKRIFDERGVTADGAAASEGLLVSIAGEQYGPYPATQIIEFIQDGRISRQDFVWIERQNRWFELEKIVQFRQAFERQDAEQARGTEPSAEEEPEEAAEAEPAEEVEEIAEETPRVEEGVEVPVPDSDWAEFETETKGKAKKPVVSDRDIVARVFADERPRGEGAIGTIGDFVGASEETQLRERVAEIDPRELPLMKANAAKRFGGLIWDFVICFSFVAVLGIVFHMLDKAFADFSVKVFNPSDTLGVLQGAGFLANLSKTFVFISIGVIGFYLLFRDALFGRRSLGKRLAGLRVVDRVTKQPAGFGKLVLRNLTVVTLVPLVIEFFLVLGDHKGLRIGDRIARTQVVDTNI
;
A
#
# COMPACT_ATOMS: atom_id res chain seq x y z
N MET A 1 -8.41 -43.83 2.24
CA MET A 1 -8.21 -42.95 1.07
C MET A 1 -8.04 -41.54 1.62
N ALA A 2 -7.10 -40.76 1.12
CA ALA A 2 -6.86 -39.42 1.65
C ALA A 2 -7.99 -38.48 1.19
N ASP A 3 -8.65 -37.85 2.16
CA ASP A 3 -9.65 -36.82 1.91
C ASP A 3 -8.97 -35.63 1.22
N THR A 4 -9.30 -35.42 -0.06
CA THR A 4 -8.74 -34.32 -0.85
C THR A 4 -9.76 -33.20 -0.92
N TYR A 5 -9.33 -31.97 -0.62
CA TYR A 5 -10.15 -30.78 -0.73
C TYR A 5 -9.60 -29.90 -1.85
N ILE A 6 -10.47 -29.16 -2.54
CA ILE A 6 -10.08 -28.20 -3.57
C ILE A 6 -10.62 -26.81 -3.20
N PHE A 7 -9.88 -25.77 -3.52
CA PHE A 7 -10.24 -24.39 -3.25
C PHE A 7 -10.35 -23.64 -4.56
N ILE A 8 -11.58 -23.26 -4.91
CA ILE A 8 -11.93 -22.65 -6.19
C ILE A 8 -12.76 -21.41 -5.89
N ASN A 9 -12.38 -20.26 -6.46
CA ASN A 9 -13.11 -19.00 -6.31
C ASN A 9 -13.45 -18.58 -4.87
N GLY A 10 -12.60 -18.93 -3.90
CA GLY A 10 -12.80 -18.56 -2.50
C GLY A 10 -13.60 -19.58 -1.67
N GLU A 11 -14.11 -20.65 -2.29
CA GLU A 11 -14.84 -21.72 -1.62
C GLU A 11 -14.05 -23.03 -1.62
N SER A 12 -14.11 -23.76 -0.51
CA SER A 12 -13.53 -25.09 -0.36
C SER A 12 -14.55 -26.18 -0.64
N TYR A 13 -14.25 -27.10 -1.55
CA TYR A 13 -15.06 -28.26 -1.88
C TYR A 13 -14.34 -29.53 -1.44
N GLY A 14 -15.03 -30.41 -0.71
CA GLY A 14 -14.49 -31.69 -0.30
C GLY A 14 -15.26 -32.33 0.86
N PRO A 15 -14.89 -33.57 1.24
CA PRO A 15 -13.83 -34.38 0.63
C PRO A 15 -14.23 -34.94 -0.74
N LEU A 16 -13.32 -34.86 -1.71
CA LEU A 16 -13.50 -35.40 -3.07
C LEU A 16 -12.50 -36.54 -3.33
N SER A 17 -12.96 -37.53 -4.09
CA SER A 17 -12.11 -38.59 -4.61
C SER A 17 -11.22 -38.09 -5.76
N VAL A 18 -10.08 -38.75 -5.99
CA VAL A 18 -9.19 -38.44 -7.12
C VAL A 18 -9.93 -38.53 -8.46
N SER A 19 -10.88 -39.45 -8.60
CA SER A 19 -11.74 -39.58 -9.77
C SER A 19 -12.68 -38.39 -9.98
N GLU A 20 -13.24 -37.82 -8.90
CA GLU A 20 -14.08 -36.63 -9.00
C GLU A 20 -13.25 -35.40 -9.35
N ILE A 21 -12.07 -35.25 -8.76
CA ILE A 21 -11.18 -34.13 -9.07
C ILE A 21 -10.70 -34.22 -10.52
N LYS A 22 -10.38 -35.43 -10.99
CA LYS A 22 -10.08 -35.68 -12.40
C LYS A 22 -11.25 -35.29 -13.30
N LYS A 23 -12.48 -35.70 -12.94
CA LYS A 23 -13.70 -35.31 -13.66
C LYS A 23 -13.91 -33.79 -13.66
N TRP A 24 -13.63 -33.10 -12.56
CA TRP A 24 -13.74 -31.63 -12.50
C TRP A 24 -12.68 -30.93 -13.35
N ALA A 25 -11.45 -31.44 -13.37
CA ALA A 25 -10.42 -30.97 -14.27
C ALA A 25 -10.80 -31.23 -15.74
N GLU A 26 -11.42 -32.39 -16.02
CA GLU A 26 -11.96 -32.76 -17.33
C GLU A 26 -13.21 -31.93 -17.72
N GLU A 27 -14.02 -31.50 -16.77
CA GLU A 27 -15.15 -30.61 -17.03
C GLU A 27 -14.72 -29.14 -17.14
N GLY A 28 -13.44 -28.82 -16.86
CA GLY A 28 -12.93 -27.45 -16.82
C GLY A 28 -13.39 -26.66 -15.59
N ARG A 29 -13.95 -27.35 -14.59
CA ARG A 29 -14.35 -26.77 -13.30
C ARG A 29 -13.17 -26.52 -12.37
N LEU A 30 -12.08 -27.26 -12.54
CA LEU A 30 -10.82 -27.09 -11.83
C LEU A 30 -9.75 -26.62 -12.82
N GLY A 31 -9.25 -25.41 -12.62
CA GLY A 31 -8.15 -24.83 -13.37
C GLY A 31 -6.78 -25.18 -12.80
N PRO A 32 -5.70 -24.96 -13.57
CA PRO A 32 -4.33 -25.25 -13.14
C PRO A 32 -3.84 -24.37 -11.96
N ASP A 33 -4.47 -23.21 -11.76
CA ASP A 33 -4.13 -22.27 -10.69
C ASP A 33 -4.98 -22.44 -9.42
N ASP A 34 -5.97 -23.33 -9.44
CA ASP A 34 -6.76 -23.64 -8.25
C ASP A 34 -5.92 -24.43 -7.24
N GLN A 35 -6.24 -24.33 -5.96
CA GLN A 35 -5.48 -25.02 -4.92
C GLN A 35 -6.13 -26.37 -4.58
N VAL A 36 -5.29 -27.37 -4.36
CA VAL A 36 -5.66 -28.72 -3.94
C VAL A 36 -4.96 -29.01 -2.62
N TRP A 37 -5.72 -29.43 -1.63
CA TRP A 37 -5.21 -29.82 -0.32
C TRP A 37 -4.60 -31.22 -0.38
N ILE A 38 -3.30 -31.32 -0.13
CA ILE A 38 -2.59 -32.59 -0.09
C ILE A 38 -2.49 -33.04 1.37
N ALA A 39 -3.41 -33.89 1.80
CA ALA A 39 -3.51 -34.35 3.19
C ALA A 39 -2.20 -34.96 3.73
N ALA A 40 -1.42 -35.63 2.88
CA ALA A 40 -0.13 -36.22 3.26
C ALA A 40 0.93 -35.19 3.69
N ARG A 41 0.79 -33.93 3.24
CA ARG A 41 1.72 -32.83 3.50
C ARG A 41 1.10 -31.71 4.34
N ASN A 42 -0.21 -31.77 4.57
CA ASN A 42 -0.97 -30.75 5.29
C ASN A 42 -0.78 -29.34 4.68
N GLU A 43 -0.77 -29.26 3.34
CA GLU A 43 -0.53 -28.04 2.59
C GLU A 43 -1.48 -27.90 1.38
N TRP A 44 -1.79 -26.65 1.02
CA TRP A 44 -2.46 -26.30 -0.23
C TRP A 44 -1.43 -26.18 -1.35
N VAL A 45 -1.60 -26.96 -2.41
CA VAL A 45 -0.71 -26.96 -3.58
C VAL A 45 -1.51 -26.59 -4.81
N LEU A 46 -0.96 -25.76 -5.70
CA LEU A 46 -1.61 -25.47 -6.99
C LEU A 46 -1.85 -26.77 -7.78
N ALA A 47 -3.01 -26.89 -8.41
CA ALA A 47 -3.42 -28.08 -9.15
C ALA A 47 -2.38 -28.47 -10.22
N ARG A 48 -1.77 -27.48 -10.90
CA ARG A 48 -0.68 -27.70 -11.87
C ARG A 48 0.55 -28.41 -11.31
N ASN A 49 0.83 -28.25 -10.01
CA ASN A 49 2.00 -28.82 -9.35
C ASN A 49 1.73 -30.24 -8.81
N VAL A 50 0.47 -30.70 -8.86
CA VAL A 50 0.12 -32.07 -8.49
C VAL A 50 0.39 -32.98 -9.68
N ALA A 51 1.32 -33.92 -9.52
CA ALA A 51 1.79 -34.80 -10.59
C ALA A 51 0.66 -35.54 -11.33
N GLN A 52 -0.45 -35.86 -10.64
CA GLN A 52 -1.61 -36.53 -11.21
C GLN A 52 -2.42 -35.67 -12.18
N PHE A 53 -2.42 -34.34 -11.98
CA PHE A 53 -3.18 -33.40 -12.81
C PHE A 53 -2.32 -32.72 -13.88
N LYS A 54 -1.00 -32.73 -13.70
CA LYS A 54 -0.05 -32.17 -14.66
C LYS A 54 -0.33 -32.64 -16.09
N ARG A 55 -0.51 -33.94 -16.31
CA ARG A 55 -0.87 -34.49 -17.64
C ARG A 55 -2.19 -33.96 -18.18
N ILE A 56 -3.21 -33.78 -17.35
CA ILE A 56 -4.54 -33.31 -17.78
C ILE A 56 -4.45 -31.86 -18.26
N PHE A 57 -3.68 -31.03 -17.56
CA PHE A 57 -3.48 -29.63 -17.92
C PHE A 57 -2.54 -29.47 -19.13
N ASP A 58 -1.52 -30.33 -19.24
CA ASP A 58 -0.57 -30.35 -20.36
C ASP A 58 -1.25 -30.86 -21.65
N GLU A 59 -1.99 -31.98 -21.60
CA GLU A 59 -2.65 -32.61 -22.77
C GLU A 59 -3.77 -31.76 -23.36
N ARG A 60 -4.45 -30.96 -22.53
CA ARG A 60 -5.49 -30.05 -23.00
C ARG A 60 -4.95 -28.80 -23.66
N GLY A 61 -3.64 -28.54 -23.58
CA GLY A 61 -3.11 -27.24 -23.96
C GLY A 61 -3.93 -26.12 -23.32
N VAL A 62 -4.24 -26.23 -22.01
CA VAL A 62 -4.85 -25.11 -21.26
C VAL A 62 -3.76 -24.05 -21.01
N THR A 63 -3.16 -23.57 -22.08
CA THR A 63 -2.97 -22.14 -22.25
C THR A 63 -4.37 -21.54 -22.32
N ALA A 64 -4.55 -20.28 -21.92
CA ALA A 64 -5.85 -19.62 -21.87
C ALA A 64 -6.56 -19.45 -23.25
N ASP A 65 -6.18 -20.22 -24.27
CA ASP A 65 -6.58 -20.09 -25.67
C ASP A 65 -7.89 -20.83 -26.01
N GLY A 66 -8.27 -21.86 -25.26
CA GLY A 66 -9.45 -22.69 -25.59
C GLY A 66 -10.82 -22.10 -25.20
N ALA A 67 -10.86 -21.14 -24.28
CA ALA A 67 -12.11 -20.55 -23.79
C ALA A 67 -12.54 -19.30 -24.59
N ALA A 68 -11.67 -18.75 -25.42
CA ALA A 68 -11.84 -17.41 -25.99
C ALA A 68 -12.57 -17.38 -27.35
N ALA A 69 -12.82 -18.53 -27.98
CA ALA A 69 -13.28 -18.58 -29.37
C ALA A 69 -14.80 -18.36 -29.57
N SER A 70 -15.64 -18.50 -28.54
CA SER A 70 -17.10 -18.37 -28.69
C SER A 70 -17.79 -17.49 -27.64
N GLU A 71 -17.09 -17.12 -26.57
CA GLU A 71 -17.64 -16.27 -25.50
C GLU A 71 -17.10 -14.86 -25.69
N GLY A 72 -17.99 -13.87 -25.71
CA GLY A 72 -17.58 -12.48 -25.86
C GLY A 72 -16.87 -12.00 -24.59
N LEU A 73 -15.64 -11.52 -24.77
CA LEU A 73 -14.73 -11.11 -23.71
C LEU A 73 -14.92 -9.61 -23.40
N LEU A 74 -14.91 -9.23 -22.13
CA LEU A 74 -14.84 -7.81 -21.74
C LEU A 74 -13.37 -7.41 -21.65
N VAL A 75 -13.01 -6.22 -22.15
CA VAL A 75 -11.66 -5.67 -22.09
C VAL A 75 -11.68 -4.41 -21.23
N SER A 76 -10.66 -4.21 -20.40
CA SER A 76 -10.45 -2.95 -19.69
C SER A 76 -9.30 -2.18 -20.31
N ILE A 77 -9.61 -1.03 -20.90
CA ILE A 77 -8.66 -0.12 -21.56
C ILE A 77 -8.56 1.16 -20.73
N ALA A 78 -7.37 1.50 -20.26
CA ALA A 78 -7.14 2.67 -19.38
C ALA A 78 -8.07 2.71 -18.13
N GLY A 79 -8.52 1.55 -17.66
CA GLY A 79 -9.40 1.41 -16.50
C GLY A 79 -10.91 1.49 -16.78
N GLU A 80 -11.31 1.78 -18.02
CA GLU A 80 -12.71 1.68 -18.46
C GLU A 80 -12.99 0.31 -19.07
N GLN A 81 -14.23 -0.18 -19.01
CA GLN A 81 -14.60 -1.53 -19.48
C GLN A 81 -15.40 -1.46 -20.79
N TYR A 82 -15.04 -2.32 -21.73
CA TYR A 82 -15.60 -2.40 -23.08
C TYR A 82 -15.91 -3.85 -23.46
N GLY A 83 -16.88 -4.06 -24.35
CA GLY A 83 -17.28 -5.38 -24.84
C GLY A 83 -18.76 -5.70 -24.59
N PRO A 84 -19.18 -6.97 -24.73
CA PRO A 84 -18.34 -8.13 -24.99
C PRO A 84 -17.85 -8.21 -26.45
N TYR A 85 -16.58 -8.54 -26.66
CA TYR A 85 -15.94 -8.69 -27.97
C TYR A 85 -15.44 -10.11 -28.21
N PRO A 86 -15.59 -10.68 -29.42
CA PRO A 86 -14.92 -11.93 -29.75
C PRO A 86 -13.39 -11.74 -29.71
N ALA A 87 -12.64 -12.81 -29.42
CA ALA A 87 -11.19 -12.75 -29.35
C ALA A 87 -10.54 -12.22 -30.64
N THR A 88 -11.13 -12.51 -31.80
CA THR A 88 -10.67 -12.00 -33.10
C THR A 88 -10.71 -10.48 -33.17
N GLN A 89 -11.76 -9.84 -32.62
CA GLN A 89 -11.89 -8.39 -32.61
C GLN A 89 -10.90 -7.73 -31.62
N ILE A 90 -10.60 -8.40 -30.51
CA ILE A 90 -9.54 -7.94 -29.59
C ILE A 90 -8.18 -8.01 -30.27
N ILE A 91 -7.91 -9.04 -31.08
CA ILE A 91 -6.67 -9.15 -31.87
C ILE A 91 -6.58 -8.01 -32.89
N GLU A 92 -7.67 -7.66 -33.58
CA GLU A 92 -7.71 -6.49 -34.47
C GLU A 92 -7.39 -5.19 -33.72
N PHE A 93 -8.00 -4.99 -32.55
CA PHE A 93 -7.70 -3.81 -31.71
C PHE A 93 -6.24 -3.75 -31.22
N ILE A 94 -5.61 -4.92 -30.99
CA ILE A 94 -4.18 -5.00 -30.70
C ILE A 94 -3.38 -4.56 -31.92
N GLN A 95 -3.66 -5.11 -33.09
CA GLN A 95 -2.96 -4.78 -34.35
C GLN A 95 -3.07 -3.30 -34.70
N ASP A 96 -4.25 -2.70 -34.51
CA ASP A 96 -4.51 -1.27 -34.69
C ASP A 96 -3.83 -0.38 -33.64
N GLY A 97 -3.23 -0.95 -32.59
CA GLY A 97 -2.58 -0.20 -31.50
C GLY A 97 -3.57 0.49 -30.55
N ARG A 98 -4.85 0.09 -30.58
CA ARG A 98 -5.90 0.63 -29.70
C ARG A 98 -5.85 0.04 -28.29
N ILE A 99 -5.23 -1.12 -28.15
CA ILE A 99 -5.06 -1.85 -26.90
C ILE A 99 -3.58 -2.08 -26.65
N SER A 100 -3.16 -1.88 -25.41
CA SER A 100 -1.78 -2.07 -24.95
C SER A 100 -1.58 -3.42 -24.26
N ARG A 101 -0.33 -3.84 -24.12
CA ARG A 101 0.07 -5.06 -23.38
C ARG A 101 -0.41 -5.08 -21.92
N GLN A 102 -0.57 -3.89 -21.33
CA GLN A 102 -0.92 -3.69 -19.92
C GLN A 102 -2.42 -3.69 -19.67
N ASP A 103 -3.24 -3.66 -20.73
CA ASP A 103 -4.69 -3.73 -20.61
C ASP A 103 -5.14 -5.14 -20.22
N PHE A 104 -6.36 -5.22 -19.69
CA PHE A 104 -6.87 -6.44 -19.08
C PHE A 104 -8.05 -7.00 -19.88
N VAL A 105 -8.23 -8.31 -19.82
CA VAL A 105 -9.42 -9.00 -20.33
C VAL A 105 -10.07 -9.82 -19.24
N TRP A 106 -11.40 -9.79 -19.20
CA TRP A 106 -12.22 -10.57 -18.29
C TRP A 106 -12.55 -11.91 -18.95
N ILE A 107 -12.19 -13.01 -18.29
CA ILE A 107 -12.53 -14.36 -18.73
C ILE A 107 -13.66 -14.85 -17.82
N GLU A 108 -14.88 -14.90 -18.34
CA GLU A 108 -16.10 -15.19 -17.57
C GLU A 108 -16.00 -16.49 -16.77
N ARG A 109 -15.48 -17.56 -17.39
CA ARG A 109 -15.28 -18.86 -16.73
C ARG A 109 -14.36 -18.82 -15.51
N GLN A 110 -13.43 -17.88 -15.47
CA GLN A 110 -12.45 -17.73 -14.40
C GLN A 110 -12.78 -16.58 -13.45
N ASN A 111 -13.84 -15.82 -13.73
CA ASN A 111 -14.36 -14.72 -12.92
C ASN A 111 -13.27 -13.74 -12.43
N ARG A 112 -12.27 -13.48 -13.29
CA ARG A 112 -11.14 -12.60 -12.98
C ARG A 112 -10.58 -11.91 -14.22
N TRP A 113 -9.94 -10.76 -13.99
CA TRP A 113 -9.21 -10.00 -15.01
C TRP A 113 -7.80 -10.57 -15.20
N PHE A 114 -7.37 -10.64 -16.45
CA PHE A 114 -6.03 -11.07 -16.87
C PHE A 114 -5.37 -10.00 -17.73
N GLU A 115 -4.08 -9.76 -17.52
CA GLU A 115 -3.29 -8.96 -18.47
C GLU A 115 -3.27 -9.67 -19.83
N LEU A 116 -3.51 -8.91 -20.90
CA LEU A 116 -3.56 -9.46 -22.26
C LEU A 116 -2.26 -10.16 -22.65
N GLU A 117 -1.11 -9.63 -22.26
CA GLU A 117 0.22 -10.23 -22.55
C GLU A 117 0.42 -11.64 -21.94
N LYS A 118 -0.32 -11.96 -20.88
CA LYS A 118 -0.25 -13.28 -20.23
C LYS A 118 -1.01 -14.36 -20.99
N ILE A 119 -1.89 -13.97 -21.92
CA ILE A 119 -2.68 -14.90 -22.73
C ILE A 119 -1.97 -15.10 -24.07
N VAL A 120 -1.73 -16.36 -24.41
CA VAL A 120 -0.84 -16.75 -25.52
C VAL A 120 -1.32 -16.19 -26.86
N GLN A 121 -2.61 -16.32 -27.19
CA GLN A 121 -3.15 -15.77 -28.45
C GLN A 121 -2.97 -14.25 -28.60
N PHE A 122 -3.09 -13.47 -27.51
CA PHE A 122 -2.93 -12.00 -27.56
C PHE A 122 -1.46 -11.59 -27.55
N ARG A 123 -0.60 -12.33 -26.85
CA ARG A 123 0.86 -12.16 -26.93
C ARG A 123 1.37 -12.29 -28.36
N GLN A 124 0.93 -13.31 -29.08
CA GLN A 124 1.31 -13.50 -30.48
C GLN A 124 0.84 -12.34 -31.37
N ALA A 125 -0.29 -11.72 -31.06
CA ALA A 125 -0.76 -10.52 -31.78
C ALA A 125 0.16 -9.32 -31.55
N PHE A 126 0.58 -9.07 -30.30
CA PHE A 126 1.55 -8.02 -29.98
C PHE A 126 2.92 -8.26 -30.65
N GLU A 127 3.42 -9.50 -30.63
CA GLU A 127 4.68 -9.85 -31.29
C GLU A 127 4.65 -9.60 -32.81
N ARG A 128 3.50 -9.83 -33.45
CA ARG A 128 3.30 -9.52 -34.88
C ARG A 128 3.28 -8.01 -35.13
N GLN A 129 2.58 -7.26 -34.29
CA GLN A 129 2.54 -5.80 -34.40
C GLN A 129 3.93 -5.19 -34.25
N ASP A 130 4.71 -5.63 -33.26
CA ASP A 130 6.09 -5.16 -33.07
C ASP A 130 6.98 -5.51 -34.27
N ALA A 131 6.81 -6.71 -34.85
CA ALA A 131 7.55 -7.12 -36.02
C ALA A 131 7.19 -6.30 -37.28
N GLU A 132 5.92 -5.93 -37.45
CA GLU A 132 5.45 -5.07 -38.55
C GLU A 132 5.96 -3.64 -38.40
N GLN A 133 5.92 -3.07 -37.18
CA GLN A 133 6.49 -1.74 -36.89
C GLN A 133 8.00 -1.72 -37.13
N ALA A 134 8.71 -2.78 -36.74
CA ALA A 134 10.15 -2.90 -37.00
C ALA A 134 10.48 -2.92 -38.50
N ARG A 135 9.66 -3.59 -39.33
CA ARG A 135 9.83 -3.59 -40.80
C ARG A 135 9.51 -2.25 -41.45
N GLY A 136 8.49 -1.54 -40.97
CA GLY A 136 8.13 -0.22 -41.49
C GLY A 136 9.17 0.87 -41.21
N THR A 137 10.12 0.60 -40.31
CA THR A 137 11.18 1.53 -39.93
C THR A 137 12.52 1.24 -40.62
N GLU A 138 12.61 0.20 -41.47
CA GLU A 138 13.76 0.08 -42.36
C GLU A 138 13.74 1.28 -43.32
N PRO A 139 14.74 2.18 -43.26
CA PRO A 139 14.80 3.32 -44.16
C PRO A 139 14.83 2.76 -45.57
N SER A 140 13.81 3.12 -46.36
CA SER A 140 13.75 2.83 -47.79
C SER A 140 15.07 3.28 -48.42
N ALA A 141 15.97 2.33 -48.66
CA ALA A 141 17.36 2.59 -49.04
C ALA A 141 17.50 2.98 -50.52
N GLU A 142 16.48 3.58 -51.12
CA GLU A 142 16.37 3.70 -52.59
C GLU A 142 15.76 5.03 -53.06
N GLU A 143 16.04 6.13 -52.36
CA GLU A 143 16.00 7.46 -52.98
C GLU A 143 17.40 8.09 -52.84
N GLU A 144 18.30 7.72 -53.76
CA GLU A 144 19.44 8.56 -54.10
C GLU A 144 18.91 9.92 -54.57
N PRO A 145 19.32 11.05 -53.98
CA PRO A 145 18.96 12.36 -54.50
C PRO A 145 19.73 12.58 -55.81
N GLU A 146 19.03 12.41 -56.93
CA GLU A 146 19.53 12.82 -58.24
C GLU A 146 19.62 14.36 -58.27
N GLU A 147 20.86 14.80 -58.29
CA GLU A 147 21.41 16.13 -58.53
C GLU A 147 20.64 16.95 -59.59
N ALA A 148 20.10 18.11 -59.19
CA ALA A 148 19.83 19.20 -60.11
C ALA A 148 20.08 20.54 -59.42
N ALA A 149 21.27 21.07 -59.69
CA ALA A 149 21.67 22.43 -59.41
C ALA A 149 20.78 23.42 -60.17
N GLU A 150 20.14 24.35 -59.45
CA GLU A 150 19.79 25.65 -60.02
C GLU A 150 19.89 26.71 -58.92
N ALA A 151 20.91 27.57 -59.07
CA ALA A 151 21.15 28.74 -58.27
C ALA A 151 20.27 29.89 -58.77
N GLU A 152 19.76 30.73 -57.85
CA GLU A 152 19.43 32.18 -57.94
C GLU A 152 18.41 32.54 -56.82
N PRO A 153 18.23 33.82 -56.43
CA PRO A 153 19.01 34.44 -55.36
C PRO A 153 18.14 34.94 -54.20
N ALA A 154 18.83 35.45 -53.18
CA ALA A 154 18.35 36.10 -51.97
C ALA A 154 17.03 36.88 -52.10
N GLU A 155 16.02 36.45 -51.35
CA GLU A 155 14.97 37.34 -50.85
C GLU A 155 15.13 37.53 -49.33
N GLU A 156 15.40 38.78 -49.04
CA GLU A 156 15.28 39.53 -47.80
C GLU A 156 14.07 39.10 -46.95
N VAL A 157 14.32 38.51 -45.77
CA VAL A 157 13.28 38.30 -44.75
C VAL A 157 13.70 39.01 -43.48
N GLU A 158 12.86 39.97 -43.11
CA GLU A 158 12.97 40.88 -41.98
C GLU A 158 13.26 40.17 -40.65
N GLU A 159 14.27 40.72 -39.99
CA GLU A 159 14.66 40.46 -38.61
C GLU A 159 13.56 40.96 -37.65
N ILE A 160 12.64 40.09 -37.26
CA ILE A 160 11.74 40.33 -36.13
C ILE A 160 12.48 39.95 -34.86
N ALA A 161 13.05 40.96 -34.21
CA ALA A 161 13.60 40.88 -32.87
C ALA A 161 12.45 40.63 -31.87
N GLU A 162 12.29 39.39 -31.41
CA GLU A 162 11.51 39.10 -30.20
C GLU A 162 12.38 39.35 -28.97
N GLU A 163 12.04 40.43 -28.27
CA GLU A 163 12.56 40.79 -26.95
C GLU A 163 12.29 39.68 -25.93
N THR A 164 13.34 38.96 -25.53
CA THR A 164 13.31 38.16 -24.31
C THR A 164 13.22 39.06 -23.09
N PRO A 165 12.24 38.89 -22.19
CA PRO A 165 12.19 39.66 -20.95
C PRO A 165 13.33 39.25 -20.01
N ARG A 166 14.14 40.26 -19.70
CA ARG A 166 15.23 40.29 -18.73
C ARG A 166 14.71 39.90 -17.35
N VAL A 167 15.11 38.73 -16.85
CA VAL A 167 14.92 38.33 -15.45
C VAL A 167 15.83 39.20 -14.60
N GLU A 168 15.24 40.10 -13.80
CA GLU A 168 15.95 40.89 -12.80
C GLU A 168 16.47 39.97 -11.69
N GLU A 169 17.76 39.68 -11.73
CA GLU A 169 18.55 39.32 -10.56
C GLU A 169 18.69 40.54 -9.64
N GLY A 170 18.36 40.39 -8.37
CA GLY A 170 18.81 41.33 -7.34
C GLY A 170 17.78 41.67 -6.26
N VAL A 171 17.44 40.70 -5.41
CA VAL A 171 17.01 41.03 -4.04
C VAL A 171 17.87 40.21 -3.08
N GLU A 172 18.96 40.83 -2.64
CA GLU A 172 19.72 40.38 -1.48
C GLU A 172 18.79 40.43 -0.25
N VAL A 173 18.45 39.25 0.27
CA VAL A 173 17.81 39.13 1.58
C VAL A 173 18.90 39.28 2.63
N PRO A 174 18.84 40.27 3.54
CA PRO A 174 19.81 40.38 4.61
C PRO A 174 19.66 39.18 5.55
N VAL A 175 20.77 38.46 5.73
CA VAL A 175 20.93 37.47 6.80
C VAL A 175 20.86 38.23 8.13
N PRO A 176 19.91 37.93 9.03
CA PRO A 176 20.01 38.43 10.39
C PRO A 176 21.12 37.66 11.10
N ASP A 177 22.26 38.33 11.24
CA ASP A 177 23.22 38.03 12.29
C ASP A 177 22.57 38.25 13.66
N SER A 178 23.07 37.48 14.63
CA SER A 178 23.03 37.68 16.08
C SER A 178 21.93 36.96 16.91
N ASP A 179 22.47 36.26 17.91
CA ASP A 179 21.93 36.04 19.25
C ASP A 179 20.99 34.86 19.51
N TRP A 180 21.59 33.66 19.52
CA TRP A 180 21.13 32.54 20.37
C TRP A 180 22.26 31.95 21.22
N ALA A 181 23.13 32.82 21.75
CA ALA A 181 23.94 32.46 22.91
C ALA A 181 23.10 32.63 24.19
N GLU A 182 23.30 31.72 25.14
CA GLU A 182 22.75 31.70 26.52
C GLU A 182 21.32 31.19 26.72
N PHE A 183 21.19 29.86 26.74
CA PHE A 183 20.39 29.19 27.78
C PHE A 183 21.12 27.90 28.20
N GLU A 184 22.23 28.05 28.93
CA GLU A 184 22.75 26.97 29.76
C GLU A 184 21.82 26.81 30.97
N THR A 185 20.96 25.80 30.96
CA THR A 185 20.34 25.29 32.19
C THR A 185 21.10 24.05 32.65
N GLU A 186 21.89 24.30 33.68
CA GLU A 186 22.55 23.38 34.59
C GLU A 186 21.61 22.24 35.01
N THR A 187 21.79 21.03 34.44
CA THR A 187 21.22 19.80 35.01
C THR A 187 22.35 18.89 35.48
N LYS A 188 22.63 19.03 36.78
CA LYS A 188 23.51 18.14 37.54
C LYS A 188 23.03 16.68 37.49
N GLY A 189 23.90 15.83 36.97
CA GLY A 189 24.22 14.51 37.51
C GLY A 189 23.11 13.47 37.63
N LYS A 190 22.92 12.65 36.58
CA LYS A 190 22.56 11.22 36.75
C LYS A 190 23.34 10.35 35.77
N ALA A 191 23.86 9.25 36.31
CA ALA A 191 24.79 8.32 35.69
C ALA A 191 24.35 7.84 34.29
N LYS A 192 25.29 7.95 33.35
CA LYS A 192 25.21 7.50 31.96
C LYS A 192 25.12 5.96 31.94
N LYS A 193 23.92 5.39 31.71
CA LYS A 193 23.81 3.98 31.28
C LYS A 193 24.33 3.87 29.84
N PRO A 194 25.08 2.82 29.49
CA PRO A 194 25.58 2.67 28.13
C PRO A 194 24.41 2.51 27.16
N VAL A 195 24.41 3.32 26.12
CA VAL A 195 23.55 3.18 24.94
C VAL A 195 24.06 1.93 24.21
N VAL A 196 23.33 0.83 24.36
CA VAL A 196 23.52 -0.39 23.57
C VAL A 196 23.03 -0.06 22.16
N SER A 197 23.90 -0.17 21.16
CA SER A 197 23.50 0.03 19.77
C SER A 197 22.72 -1.19 19.28
N ASP A 198 21.77 -1.00 18.37
CA ASP A 198 20.94 -2.08 17.80
C ASP A 198 21.76 -3.20 17.12
N ARG A 199 23.07 -2.98 16.87
CA ARG A 199 23.98 -4.04 16.40
C ARG A 199 24.35 -5.07 17.48
N ASP A 200 24.32 -4.71 18.76
CA ASP A 200 24.75 -5.60 19.86
C ASP A 200 23.66 -6.58 20.31
N ILE A 201 22.39 -6.31 19.98
CA ILE A 201 21.26 -7.19 20.32
C ILE A 201 21.26 -8.44 19.43
N VAL A 202 21.65 -8.30 18.16
CA VAL A 202 21.71 -9.43 17.22
C VAL A 202 22.90 -10.36 17.54
N ALA A 203 24.02 -9.82 18.05
CA ALA A 203 25.18 -10.63 18.41
C ALA A 203 24.99 -11.49 19.68
N ARG A 204 24.07 -11.11 20.59
CA ARG A 204 23.82 -11.87 21.83
C ARG A 204 22.77 -12.98 21.71
N VAL A 205 21.93 -12.96 20.68
CA VAL A 205 20.91 -14.01 20.48
C VAL A 205 21.49 -15.28 19.84
N PHE A 206 22.67 -15.22 19.21
CA PHE A 206 23.31 -16.37 18.55
C PHE A 206 24.52 -16.97 19.28
N ALA A 207 24.84 -16.50 20.49
CA ALA A 207 26.05 -16.93 21.21
C ALA A 207 25.82 -18.00 22.30
N ASP A 208 24.58 -18.41 22.58
CA ASP A 208 24.27 -19.28 23.74
C ASP A 208 23.50 -20.57 23.41
N GLU A 209 23.70 -21.12 22.21
CA GLU A 209 23.27 -22.49 21.90
C GLU A 209 24.49 -23.40 21.74
N ARG A 210 25.11 -23.78 22.87
CA ARG A 210 25.90 -25.01 22.91
C ARG A 210 25.01 -26.16 23.36
N PRO A 211 24.79 -27.20 22.54
CA PRO A 211 24.13 -28.40 23.02
C PRO A 211 25.08 -29.17 23.95
N ARG A 212 24.67 -29.35 25.21
CA ARG A 212 25.21 -30.39 26.09
C ARG A 212 24.37 -31.66 25.89
N GLY A 213 25.05 -32.75 25.57
CA GLY A 213 24.58 -34.11 25.90
C GLY A 213 24.12 -34.97 24.72
N GLU A 214 25.08 -35.75 24.21
CA GLU A 214 25.00 -37.20 23.93
C GLU A 214 23.71 -37.79 23.35
N GLY A 215 23.82 -38.27 22.10
CA GLY A 215 22.87 -39.18 21.48
C GLY A 215 23.20 -39.39 20.01
N ALA A 216 24.18 -40.25 19.72
CA ALA A 216 24.60 -40.60 18.37
C ALA A 216 23.47 -41.25 17.56
N ILE A 217 22.87 -40.51 16.64
CA ILE A 217 22.15 -41.05 15.48
C ILE A 217 22.63 -40.25 14.28
N GLY A 218 23.33 -40.92 13.36
CA GLY A 218 23.92 -40.30 12.18
C GLY A 218 22.84 -39.70 11.27
N THR A 219 22.81 -38.37 11.21
CA THR A 219 21.91 -37.62 10.33
C THR A 219 22.59 -37.42 8.97
N ILE A 220 21.93 -37.91 7.92
CA ILE A 220 22.27 -37.69 6.51
C ILE A 220 21.89 -36.22 6.17
N GLY A 221 22.66 -35.26 6.72
CA GLY A 221 22.41 -33.82 6.57
C GLY A 221 23.64 -32.98 6.24
N ASP A 222 24.86 -33.52 6.38
CA ASP A 222 26.10 -32.74 6.28
C ASP A 222 26.61 -32.50 4.85
N PHE A 223 25.75 -32.62 3.83
CA PHE A 223 26.15 -32.51 2.42
C PHE A 223 25.40 -31.45 1.60
N VAL A 224 24.81 -30.45 2.27
CA VAL A 224 24.44 -29.18 1.62
C VAL A 224 25.44 -28.14 2.08
N GLY A 225 26.42 -27.86 1.23
CA GLY A 225 27.64 -27.15 1.59
C GLY A 225 27.40 -25.71 2.04
N ALA A 226 28.18 -25.28 3.02
CA ALA A 226 28.30 -23.88 3.48
C ALA A 226 28.51 -22.85 2.35
N SER A 227 28.87 -23.31 1.15
CA SER A 227 28.92 -22.54 -0.09
C SER A 227 27.56 -22.00 -0.55
N GLU A 228 26.48 -22.80 -0.48
CA GLU A 228 25.16 -22.34 -0.94
C GLU A 228 24.54 -21.34 0.02
N GLU A 229 24.71 -21.52 1.33
CA GLU A 229 24.19 -20.58 2.33
C GLU A 229 24.92 -19.22 2.25
N THR A 230 26.23 -19.24 1.95
CA THR A 230 27.01 -18.01 1.75
C THR A 230 26.61 -17.30 0.46
N GLN A 231 26.40 -18.04 -0.65
CA GLN A 231 25.91 -17.49 -1.91
C GLN A 231 24.48 -16.98 -1.83
N LEU A 232 23.60 -17.63 -1.05
CA LEU A 232 22.26 -17.14 -0.76
C LEU A 232 22.30 -15.85 0.06
N ARG A 233 23.20 -15.75 1.05
CA ARG A 233 23.37 -14.51 1.83
C ARG A 233 23.93 -13.35 1.00
N GLU A 234 24.88 -13.62 0.10
CA GLU A 234 25.39 -12.61 -0.84
C GLU A 234 24.28 -12.17 -1.82
N ARG A 235 23.53 -13.11 -2.41
CA ARG A 235 22.41 -12.79 -3.30
C ARG A 235 21.29 -12.04 -2.60
N VAL A 236 20.99 -12.35 -1.33
CA VAL A 236 19.98 -11.62 -0.54
C VAL A 236 20.47 -10.23 -0.12
N ALA A 237 21.78 -10.04 0.07
CA ALA A 237 22.38 -8.73 0.34
C ALA A 237 22.43 -7.82 -0.89
N GLU A 238 22.39 -8.40 -2.10
CA GLU A 238 22.41 -7.67 -3.38
C GLU A 238 21.02 -7.24 -3.86
N ILE A 239 19.94 -7.84 -3.33
CA ILE A 239 18.57 -7.38 -3.61
C ILE A 239 18.40 -6.00 -2.95
N ASP A 240 18.26 -4.96 -3.79
CA ASP A 240 17.95 -3.62 -3.31
C ASP A 240 16.66 -3.70 -2.45
N PRO A 241 16.70 -3.32 -1.15
CA PRO A 241 15.52 -3.33 -0.29
C PRO A 241 14.33 -2.54 -0.85
N ARG A 242 14.57 -1.67 -1.84
CA ARG A 242 13.54 -0.91 -2.56
C ARG A 242 12.71 -1.76 -3.52
N GLU A 243 13.24 -2.89 -3.97
CA GLU A 243 12.58 -3.81 -4.90
C GLU A 243 11.73 -4.89 -4.20
N LEU A 244 11.91 -5.07 -2.89
CA LEU A 244 11.08 -6.01 -2.15
C LEU A 244 9.60 -5.56 -2.18
N PRO A 245 8.67 -6.45 -2.60
CA PRO A 245 7.26 -6.11 -2.63
C PRO A 245 6.81 -5.76 -1.22
N LEU A 246 6.38 -4.51 -1.01
CA LEU A 246 5.84 -4.06 0.27
C LEU A 246 4.64 -4.94 0.65
N MET A 247 4.83 -5.85 1.61
CA MET A 247 3.76 -6.70 2.10
C MET A 247 2.64 -5.81 2.67
N LYS A 248 1.47 -5.92 2.05
CA LYS A 248 0.27 -5.21 2.46
C LYS A 248 -0.11 -5.71 3.85
N ALA A 249 -0.17 -4.80 4.83
CA ALA A 249 -0.72 -5.15 6.12
C ALA A 249 -2.18 -5.62 5.98
N ASN A 250 -2.51 -6.72 6.64
CA ASN A 250 -3.87 -7.28 6.66
C ASN A 250 -4.90 -6.21 7.10
N ALA A 251 -6.05 -6.20 6.44
CA ALA A 251 -7.12 -5.23 6.72
C ALA A 251 -7.54 -5.25 8.20
N ALA A 252 -7.60 -6.44 8.82
CA ALA A 252 -7.90 -6.60 10.24
C ALA A 252 -6.90 -5.90 11.15
N LYS A 253 -5.58 -5.98 10.88
CA LYS A 253 -4.56 -5.26 11.67
C LYS A 253 -4.70 -3.75 11.52
N ARG A 254 -4.95 -3.28 10.29
CA ARG A 254 -5.16 -1.84 10.02
C ARG A 254 -6.38 -1.30 10.76
N PHE A 255 -7.46 -2.08 10.80
CA PHE A 255 -8.68 -1.75 11.53
C PHE A 255 -8.46 -1.78 13.05
N GLY A 256 -7.79 -2.80 13.56
CA GLY A 256 -7.42 -2.90 14.97
C GLY A 256 -6.59 -1.70 15.44
N GLY A 257 -5.61 -1.26 14.65
CA GLY A 257 -4.83 -0.05 14.96
C GLY A 257 -5.69 1.22 15.00
N LEU A 258 -6.72 1.32 14.16
CA LEU A 258 -7.67 2.43 14.16
C LEU A 258 -8.60 2.40 15.38
N ILE A 259 -9.09 1.22 15.78
CA ILE A 259 -9.89 1.05 17.00
C ILE A 259 -9.07 1.48 18.22
N TRP A 260 -7.81 1.04 18.33
CA TRP A 260 -6.95 1.44 19.44
C TRP A 260 -6.72 2.95 19.48
N ASP A 261 -6.48 3.58 18.33
CA ASP A 261 -6.36 5.04 18.25
C ASP A 261 -7.64 5.75 18.74
N PHE A 262 -8.81 5.19 18.41
CA PHE A 262 -10.11 5.71 18.84
C PHE A 262 -10.31 5.56 20.35
N VAL A 263 -10.07 4.37 20.91
CA VAL A 263 -10.17 4.11 22.35
C VAL A 263 -9.27 5.06 23.14
N ILE A 264 -8.01 5.24 22.71
CA ILE A 264 -7.08 6.16 23.35
C ILE A 264 -7.60 7.60 23.30
N CYS A 265 -8.03 8.07 22.13
CA CYS A 265 -8.57 9.42 21.96
C CYS A 265 -9.79 9.67 22.86
N PHE A 266 -10.77 8.76 22.83
CA PHE A 266 -12.01 8.89 23.61
C PHE A 266 -11.75 8.75 25.11
N SER A 267 -10.79 7.93 25.53
CA SER A 267 -10.41 7.83 26.95
C SER A 267 -9.89 9.16 27.49
N PHE A 268 -9.11 9.90 26.70
CA PHE A 268 -8.58 11.20 27.11
C PHE A 268 -9.70 12.24 27.23
N VAL A 269 -10.62 12.28 26.26
CA VAL A 269 -11.80 13.16 26.29
C VAL A 269 -12.72 12.81 27.46
N ALA A 270 -12.92 11.53 27.76
CA ALA A 270 -13.72 11.08 28.88
C ALA A 270 -13.12 11.52 30.22
N VAL A 271 -11.80 11.38 30.40
CA VAL A 271 -11.10 11.85 31.60
C VAL A 271 -11.22 13.37 31.73
N LEU A 272 -11.01 14.12 30.65
CA LEU A 272 -11.20 15.58 30.64
C LEU A 272 -12.65 15.96 31.01
N GLY A 273 -13.63 15.21 30.50
CA GLY A 273 -15.05 15.42 30.83
C GLY A 273 -15.37 15.15 32.30
N ILE A 274 -14.80 14.11 32.89
CA ILE A 274 -14.94 13.82 34.33
C ILE A 274 -14.33 14.95 35.16
N VAL A 275 -13.11 15.39 34.84
CA VAL A 275 -12.45 16.51 35.55
C VAL A 275 -13.30 17.78 35.44
N PHE A 276 -13.79 18.08 34.23
CA PHE A 276 -14.64 19.24 34.00
C PHE A 276 -15.95 19.16 34.79
N HIS A 277 -16.60 18.01 34.83
CA HIS A 277 -17.81 17.77 35.62
C HIS A 277 -17.57 17.93 37.13
N MET A 278 -16.41 17.49 37.63
CA MET A 278 -16.03 17.69 39.02
C MET A 278 -15.82 19.18 39.34
N LEU A 279 -15.17 19.92 38.44
CA LEU A 279 -14.98 21.37 38.57
C LEU A 279 -16.31 22.12 38.53
N ASP A 280 -17.21 21.73 37.62
CA ASP A 280 -18.55 22.32 37.50
C ASP A 280 -19.36 22.15 38.79
N LYS A 281 -19.36 20.94 39.36
CA LYS A 281 -19.99 20.67 40.66
C LYS A 281 -19.35 21.46 41.80
N ALA A 282 -18.02 21.48 41.88
CA ALA A 282 -17.31 22.21 42.93
C ALA A 282 -17.61 23.73 42.84
N PHE A 283 -17.71 24.27 41.63
CA PHE A 283 -18.05 25.67 41.39
C PHE A 283 -19.52 25.96 41.71
N ALA A 284 -20.44 25.06 41.35
CA ALA A 284 -21.84 25.17 41.73
C ALA A 284 -22.00 25.22 43.26
N ASP A 285 -21.35 24.30 43.98
CA ASP A 285 -21.36 24.26 45.46
C ASP A 285 -20.71 25.51 46.08
N PHE A 286 -19.65 26.03 45.47
CA PHE A 286 -19.01 27.27 45.90
C PHE A 286 -19.91 28.48 45.67
N SER A 287 -20.55 28.58 44.50
CA SER A 287 -21.41 29.72 44.16
C SER A 287 -22.63 29.82 45.09
N VAL A 288 -23.27 28.70 45.42
CA VAL A 288 -24.39 28.68 46.40
C VAL A 288 -23.95 29.15 47.79
N LYS A 289 -22.71 28.88 48.20
CA LYS A 289 -22.20 29.29 49.52
C LYS A 289 -21.77 30.75 49.59
N VAL A 290 -21.26 31.29 48.49
CA VAL A 290 -20.70 32.65 48.45
C VAL A 290 -21.75 33.70 48.06
N PHE A 291 -22.68 33.36 47.17
CA PHE A 291 -23.71 34.30 46.72
C PHE A 291 -25.00 34.14 47.54
N ASN A 292 -25.47 35.24 48.12
CA ASN A 292 -26.72 35.27 48.86
C ASN A 292 -27.88 35.10 47.86
N PRO A 293 -28.78 34.12 48.03
CA PRO A 293 -29.85 33.83 47.05
C PRO A 293 -30.82 35.00 46.79
N SER A 294 -30.82 36.04 47.62
CA SER A 294 -31.57 37.27 47.35
C SER A 294 -30.95 38.15 46.26
N ASP A 295 -29.68 37.94 45.88
CA ASP A 295 -29.00 38.69 44.83
C ASP A 295 -29.20 38.00 43.47
N THR A 296 -30.39 38.25 42.88
CA THR A 296 -30.81 37.69 41.59
C THR A 296 -29.86 38.03 40.44
N LEU A 297 -29.14 39.16 40.51
CA LEU A 297 -28.16 39.55 39.50
C LEU A 297 -26.91 38.67 39.57
N GLY A 298 -26.41 38.40 40.79
CA GLY A 298 -25.28 37.49 41.00
C GLY A 298 -25.58 36.06 40.54
N VAL A 299 -26.79 35.56 40.79
CA VAL A 299 -27.23 34.24 40.33
C VAL A 299 -27.29 34.17 38.80
N LEU A 300 -27.84 35.21 38.14
CA LEU A 300 -27.94 35.25 36.67
C LEU A 300 -26.55 35.33 36.01
N GLN A 301 -25.63 36.13 36.57
CA GLN A 301 -24.25 36.20 36.10
C GLN A 301 -23.51 34.87 36.29
N GLY A 302 -23.70 34.19 37.43
CA GLY A 302 -23.14 32.87 37.70
C GLY A 302 -23.63 31.80 36.72
N ALA A 303 -24.93 31.78 36.40
CA ALA A 303 -25.50 30.86 35.41
C ALA A 303 -24.95 31.11 33.99
N GLY A 304 -24.81 32.37 33.60
CA GLY A 304 -24.20 32.75 32.32
C GLY A 304 -22.73 32.31 32.21
N PHE A 305 -21.97 32.45 33.31
CA PHE A 305 -20.58 31.98 33.38
C PHE A 305 -20.47 30.46 33.17
N LEU A 306 -21.29 29.66 33.86
CA LEU A 306 -21.33 28.21 33.73
C LEU A 306 -21.69 27.76 32.30
N ALA A 307 -22.68 28.41 31.69
CA ALA A 307 -23.07 28.13 30.31
C ALA A 307 -21.93 28.41 29.30
N ASN A 308 -21.12 29.44 29.53
CA ASN A 308 -19.95 29.72 28.70
C ASN A 308 -18.81 28.72 28.97
N LEU A 309 -18.62 28.29 30.22
CA LEU A 309 -17.62 27.30 30.60
C LEU A 309 -17.85 25.97 29.85
N SER A 310 -19.09 25.49 29.83
CA SER A 310 -19.43 24.23 29.12
C SER A 310 -19.22 24.32 27.61
N LYS A 311 -19.56 25.46 26.97
CA LYS A 311 -19.26 25.70 25.55
C LYS A 311 -17.76 25.70 25.29
N THR A 312 -16.99 26.41 26.12
CA THR A 312 -15.52 26.44 26.01
C THR A 312 -14.92 25.04 26.14
N PHE A 313 -15.45 24.22 27.05
CA PHE A 313 -15.02 22.82 27.18
C PHE A 313 -15.28 21.99 25.92
N VAL A 314 -16.45 22.14 25.29
CA VAL A 314 -16.76 21.47 24.02
C VAL A 314 -15.78 21.92 22.92
N PHE A 315 -15.52 23.22 22.79
CA PHE A 315 -14.55 23.74 21.82
C PHE A 315 -13.13 23.24 22.07
N ILE A 316 -12.67 23.25 23.32
CA ILE A 316 -11.36 22.70 23.68
C ILE A 316 -11.30 21.20 23.37
N SER A 317 -12.36 20.45 23.68
CA SER A 317 -12.42 19.02 23.40
C SER A 317 -12.35 18.72 21.90
N ILE A 318 -13.11 19.45 21.08
CA ILE A 318 -13.04 19.34 19.61
C ILE A 318 -11.63 19.70 19.12
N GLY A 319 -11.03 20.77 19.65
CA GLY A 319 -9.67 21.18 19.32
C GLY A 319 -8.64 20.12 19.66
N VAL A 320 -8.71 19.52 20.86
CA VAL A 320 -7.81 18.44 21.31
C VAL A 320 -7.99 17.18 20.46
N ILE A 321 -9.23 16.78 20.16
CA ILE A 321 -9.52 15.64 19.28
C ILE A 321 -8.98 15.90 17.87
N GLY A 322 -9.27 17.06 17.29
CA GLY A 322 -8.79 17.45 15.97
C GLY A 322 -7.27 17.50 15.89
N PHE A 323 -6.64 18.11 16.89
CA PHE A 323 -5.18 18.15 17.02
C PHE A 323 -4.59 16.74 17.11
N TYR A 324 -5.15 15.88 17.98
CA TYR A 324 -4.71 14.50 18.07
C TYR A 324 -4.89 13.76 16.75
N LEU A 325 -6.06 13.83 16.10
CA LEU A 325 -6.30 13.14 14.83
C LEU A 325 -5.37 13.61 13.70
N LEU A 326 -5.06 14.91 13.66
CA LEU A 326 -4.14 15.49 12.67
C LEU A 326 -2.71 15.02 12.91
N PHE A 327 -2.23 15.07 14.16
CA PHE A 327 -0.82 14.81 14.49
C PHE A 327 -0.52 13.41 15.03
N ARG A 328 -1.52 12.53 15.23
CA ARG A 328 -1.32 11.21 15.89
C ARG A 328 -0.21 10.39 15.26
N ASP A 329 -0.10 10.43 13.93
CA ASP A 329 0.91 9.66 13.21
C ASP A 329 2.27 10.33 13.21
N ALA A 330 2.33 11.61 13.54
CA ALA A 330 3.56 12.38 13.52
C ALA A 330 4.27 12.38 14.89
N LEU A 331 3.52 12.25 16.00
CA LEU A 331 4.01 12.45 17.38
C LEU A 331 4.89 11.30 17.92
N PHE A 332 4.53 10.03 17.72
CA PHE A 332 5.17 8.90 18.43
C PHE A 332 6.12 8.08 17.54
N GLY A 333 7.14 8.74 17.01
CA GLY A 333 8.12 8.08 16.13
C GLY A 333 7.53 7.73 14.76
N ARG A 334 6.76 8.67 14.18
CA ARG A 334 6.13 8.57 12.85
C ARG A 334 5.06 7.47 12.75
N ARG A 335 4.42 7.15 13.88
CA ARG A 335 3.29 6.20 13.99
C ARG A 335 2.36 6.67 15.10
N SER A 336 1.07 6.37 14.96
CA SER A 336 0.13 6.48 16.09
C SER A 336 0.30 5.35 17.10
N LEU A 337 -0.17 5.55 18.33
CA LEU A 337 -0.09 4.55 19.40
C LEU A 337 -0.80 3.26 19.02
N GLY A 338 -2.00 3.34 18.44
CA GLY A 338 -2.73 2.17 17.99
C GLY A 338 -2.01 1.42 16.87
N LYS A 339 -1.37 2.12 15.94
CA LYS A 339 -0.53 1.49 14.90
C LYS A 339 0.71 0.84 15.49
N ARG A 340 1.32 1.45 16.51
CA ARG A 340 2.45 0.85 17.22
C ARG A 340 2.05 -0.44 17.91
N LEU A 341 0.88 -0.48 18.57
CA LEU A 341 0.34 -1.70 19.18
C LEU A 341 0.00 -2.78 18.14
N ALA A 342 -0.48 -2.39 16.96
CA ALA A 342 -0.79 -3.29 15.86
C ALA A 342 0.44 -3.73 15.03
N GLY A 343 1.65 -3.27 15.35
CA GLY A 343 2.86 -3.59 14.59
C GLY A 343 2.90 -2.97 13.19
N LEU A 344 2.30 -1.79 12.97
CA LEU A 344 2.17 -1.16 11.66
C LEU A 344 3.11 0.05 11.49
N ARG A 345 3.69 0.22 10.28
CA ARG A 345 4.40 1.46 9.85
C ARG A 345 3.67 2.16 8.73
N VAL A 346 3.88 3.46 8.63
CA VAL A 346 3.59 4.22 7.42
C VAL A 346 4.89 4.45 6.67
N VAL A 347 4.96 4.00 5.43
CA VAL A 347 6.10 4.22 4.54
C VAL A 347 5.66 5.06 3.36
N ASP A 348 6.62 5.80 2.82
CA ASP A 348 6.50 6.47 1.54
C ASP A 348 6.49 5.43 0.42
N ARG A 349 5.53 5.51 -0.51
CA ARG A 349 5.42 4.53 -1.59
C ARG A 349 6.57 4.64 -2.60
N VAL A 350 7.14 5.83 -2.76
CA VAL A 350 8.20 6.13 -3.72
C VAL A 350 9.54 5.76 -3.12
N THR A 351 9.87 6.31 -1.95
CA THR A 351 11.20 6.11 -1.33
C THR A 351 11.31 4.82 -0.53
N LYS A 352 10.18 4.17 -0.22
CA LYS A 352 10.08 2.99 0.68
C LYS A 352 10.55 3.24 2.11
N GLN A 353 10.89 4.48 2.46
CA GLN A 353 11.35 4.88 3.79
C GLN A 353 10.18 5.30 4.69
N PRO A 354 10.38 5.38 6.02
CA PRO A 354 9.37 5.92 6.93
C PRO A 354 8.91 7.31 6.49
N ALA A 355 7.60 7.49 6.29
CA ALA A 355 7.06 8.73 5.76
C ALA A 355 7.46 9.95 6.63
N GLY A 356 7.79 11.06 5.98
CA GLY A 356 8.14 12.31 6.66
C GLY A 356 6.93 12.95 7.36
N PHE A 357 7.20 13.83 8.32
CA PHE A 357 6.20 14.51 9.14
C PHE A 357 5.08 15.17 8.30
N GLY A 358 5.46 15.96 7.29
CA GLY A 358 4.48 16.66 6.43
C GLY A 358 3.56 15.72 5.67
N LYS A 359 4.06 14.57 5.18
CA LYS A 359 3.23 13.56 4.51
C LYS A 359 2.23 12.91 5.47
N LEU A 360 2.62 12.70 6.71
CA LEU A 360 1.75 12.14 7.75
C LEU A 360 0.63 13.11 8.14
N VAL A 361 0.95 14.40 8.26
CA VAL A 361 -0.03 15.46 8.52
C VAL A 361 -0.97 15.62 7.32
N LEU A 362 -0.45 15.70 6.10
CA LEU A 362 -1.25 15.81 4.88
C LEU A 362 -2.22 14.64 4.72
N ARG A 363 -1.77 13.43 5.05
CA ARG A 363 -2.63 12.25 5.09
C ARG A 363 -3.77 12.39 6.10
N ASN A 364 -3.48 12.88 7.31
CA ASN A 364 -4.49 12.99 8.36
C ASN A 364 -5.40 14.20 8.18
N LEU A 365 -4.99 15.19 7.38
CA LEU A 365 -5.81 16.35 7.07
C LEU A 365 -7.14 15.94 6.42
N THR A 366 -7.13 14.96 5.51
CA THR A 366 -8.35 14.47 4.86
C THR A 366 -9.35 13.87 5.84
N VAL A 367 -8.83 13.24 6.90
CA VAL A 367 -9.63 12.62 7.98
C VAL A 367 -10.32 13.70 8.81
N VAL A 368 -9.65 14.85 9.03
CA VAL A 368 -10.15 15.93 9.89
C VAL A 368 -11.08 16.88 9.14
N THR A 369 -10.79 17.19 7.87
CA THR A 369 -11.47 18.28 7.15
C THR A 369 -12.44 17.84 6.06
N LEU A 370 -12.17 16.71 5.38
CA LEU A 370 -12.73 16.51 4.04
C LEU A 370 -13.76 15.37 3.98
N VAL A 371 -13.55 14.30 4.74
CA VAL A 371 -14.34 13.08 4.62
C VAL A 371 -14.70 12.58 6.03
N PRO A 372 -16.00 12.40 6.35
CA PRO A 372 -16.40 11.72 7.57
C PRO A 372 -15.65 10.39 7.71
N LEU A 373 -15.11 10.09 8.89
CA LEU A 373 -14.39 8.85 9.20
C LEU A 373 -15.09 7.58 8.66
N VAL A 374 -16.43 7.61 8.63
CA VAL A 374 -17.28 6.54 8.11
C VAL A 374 -17.10 6.34 6.60
N ILE A 375 -17.10 7.42 5.81
CA ILE A 375 -16.95 7.34 4.36
C ILE A 375 -15.55 6.85 3.99
N GLU A 376 -14.51 7.40 4.65
CA GLU A 376 -13.14 6.96 4.39
C GLU A 376 -12.94 5.48 4.76
N PHE A 377 -13.62 5.00 5.80
CA PHE A 377 -13.64 3.57 6.15
C PHE A 377 -14.21 2.70 5.03
N PHE A 378 -15.39 3.05 4.48
CA PHE A 378 -15.98 2.30 3.37
C PHE A 378 -15.12 2.34 2.10
N LEU A 379 -14.49 3.48 1.81
CA LEU A 379 -13.58 3.62 0.66
C LEU A 379 -12.36 2.70 0.78
N VAL A 380 -11.81 2.54 1.99
CA VAL A 380 -10.70 1.61 2.23
C VAL A 380 -11.10 0.15 2.02
N LEU A 381 -12.35 -0.22 2.35
CA LEU A 381 -12.86 -1.57 2.11
C LEU A 381 -13.07 -1.86 0.62
N GLY A 382 -13.47 -0.87 -0.16
CA GLY A 382 -13.66 -1.00 -1.61
C GLY A 382 -12.37 -0.96 -2.43
N ASP A 383 -11.29 -0.38 -1.90
CA ASP A 383 -10.01 -0.31 -2.60
C ASP A 383 -9.24 -1.64 -2.47
N HIS A 384 -9.01 -2.32 -3.60
CA HIS A 384 -8.18 -3.52 -3.68
C HIS A 384 -6.74 -3.28 -3.17
N LYS A 385 -6.22 -2.05 -3.29
CA LYS A 385 -4.91 -1.65 -2.72
C LYS A 385 -5.01 -1.29 -1.24
N GLY A 386 -6.24 -1.10 -0.72
CA GLY A 386 -6.54 -0.71 0.65
C GLY A 386 -5.95 0.65 1.00
N LEU A 387 -5.90 1.59 0.05
CA LEU A 387 -5.36 2.93 0.26
C LEU A 387 -6.50 3.88 0.62
N ARG A 388 -6.28 4.72 1.63
CA ARG A 388 -7.18 5.83 1.95
C ARG A 388 -7.01 6.96 0.94
N ILE A 389 -7.96 7.88 0.88
CA ILE A 389 -7.80 9.13 0.11
C ILE A 389 -6.53 9.86 0.58
N GLY A 390 -6.35 10.01 1.90
CA GLY A 390 -5.16 10.63 2.45
C GLY A 390 -3.87 9.89 2.07
N ASP A 391 -3.89 8.56 2.00
CA ASP A 391 -2.72 7.76 1.58
C ASP A 391 -2.36 8.02 0.11
N ARG A 392 -3.37 8.21 -0.76
CA ARG A 392 -3.19 8.54 -2.19
C ARG A 392 -2.58 9.92 -2.35
N ILE A 393 -3.12 10.93 -1.65
CA ILE A 393 -2.64 12.31 -1.70
C ILE A 393 -1.21 12.41 -1.14
N ALA A 394 -0.94 11.79 -0.01
CA ALA A 394 0.38 11.82 0.61
C ALA A 394 1.39 10.85 -0.03
N ARG A 395 0.97 10.03 -1.00
CA ARG A 395 1.76 8.93 -1.60
C ARG A 395 2.37 8.00 -0.54
N THR A 396 1.58 7.63 0.47
CA THR A 396 2.01 6.76 1.57
C THR A 396 1.28 5.40 1.55
N GLN A 397 1.82 4.43 2.28
CA GLN A 397 1.22 3.11 2.46
C GLN A 397 1.47 2.58 3.87
N VAL A 398 0.49 1.85 4.40
CA VAL A 398 0.62 1.17 5.69
C VAL A 398 1.12 -0.25 5.48
N VAL A 399 2.26 -0.57 6.08
CA VAL A 399 2.96 -1.86 5.98
C VAL A 399 3.08 -2.52 7.35
N ASP A 400 3.13 -3.84 7.36
CA ASP A 400 3.40 -4.62 8.58
C ASP A 400 4.88 -4.49 8.94
N THR A 401 5.18 -4.43 10.24
CA THR A 401 6.57 -4.45 10.72
C THR A 401 6.95 -5.69 11.48
N ASN A 402 6.03 -6.63 11.66
CA ASN A 402 6.34 -7.92 12.28
C ASN A 402 6.73 -8.96 11.21
N ILE A 403 7.53 -8.56 10.22
CA ILE A 403 8.13 -9.49 9.25
C ILE A 403 9.40 -10.05 9.86
#